data_AF-A0AAQ4EU58-F1
#
_entry.id   AF-A0AAQ4EU58-F1
#
_cell.length_a   1.000
_cell.length_b   1.000
_cell.length_c   1.000
_cell.angle_alpha   90.00
_cell.angle_beta   90.00
_cell.angle_gamma   90.00
#
_symmetry.space_group_name_H-M   'P 1'
#
loop_
_entity.id
_entity.type
_entity.pdbx_description
1 polymer ?
#
loop_
_entity_poly.entity_id
_entity_poly.type
_entity_poly.pdbx_seq_one_letter_code
_entity_poly.pdbx_strand_id
1 'polypeptide(L)'
;MDDASGMPSLQAVVQATHALYRQPDTAGKEKASVWLGELQRSVCAWKIADELLQQNLDLESCYFAAQTMRTKIQYAFHELPPESHSSLRDSLLEHLAKVTKDTPQVIVTQLSLGMANLALQMATWTSPVVDLITRYCFMLCEL
;
A
#
# COMPACT_ATOMS: atom_id res chain seq x y z
N MET A 1 10.34 24.84 18.43
CA MET A 1 11.09 23.61 18.17
C MET A 1 10.17 22.78 17.28
N ASP A 2 10.42 22.94 15.98
CA ASP A 2 9.84 22.35 14.77
C ASP A 2 8.34 22.05 14.67
N ASP A 3 7.75 22.75 13.70
CA ASP A 3 6.40 22.72 13.18
C ASP A 3 6.06 21.36 12.55
N ALA A 4 5.22 20.58 13.22
CA ALA A 4 4.84 19.22 12.87
C ALA A 4 3.62 19.18 11.90
N SER A 5 3.73 19.87 10.76
CA SER A 5 2.77 19.76 9.64
C SER A 5 3.46 19.33 8.32
N GLY A 6 4.54 18.56 8.42
CA GLY A 6 5.27 18.01 7.28
C GLY A 6 4.99 16.52 7.09
N MET A 7 4.72 16.10 5.84
CA MET A 7 4.69 14.69 5.47
C MET A 7 5.99 14.00 5.92
N PRO A 8 5.93 12.84 6.60
CA PRO A 8 7.14 12.18 7.05
C PRO A 8 7.93 11.64 5.86
N SER A 9 9.26 11.59 5.99
CA SER A 9 10.12 11.04 4.94
C SER A 9 10.00 9.52 4.85
N LEU A 10 10.22 8.95 3.67
CA LEU A 10 10.22 7.49 3.48
C LEU A 10 11.21 6.80 4.42
N GLN A 11 12.39 7.40 4.62
CA GLN A 11 13.40 6.87 5.54
C GLN A 11 12.88 6.77 6.98
N ALA A 12 12.13 7.76 7.47
CA ALA A 12 11.53 7.72 8.80
C ALA A 12 10.51 6.58 8.92
N VAL A 13 9.72 6.34 7.87
CA VAL A 13 8.73 5.26 7.84
C VAL A 13 9.40 3.89 7.82
N VAL A 14 10.47 3.71 7.04
CA VAL A 14 11.27 2.47 7.02
C VAL A 14 11.89 2.22 8.39
N GLN A 15 12.47 3.24 9.02
CA GLN A 15 13.05 3.13 10.36
C GLN A 15 12.02 2.75 11.42
N ALA A 16 10.84 3.38 11.41
CA ALA A 16 9.75 3.02 12.32
C ALA A 16 9.25 1.59 12.07
N THR A 17 9.18 1.18 10.80
CA THR A 17 8.79 -0.19 10.43
C THR A 17 9.80 -1.22 10.94
N HIS A 18 11.11 -0.95 10.79
CA HIS A 18 12.14 -1.82 11.36
C HIS A 18 12.12 -1.84 12.88
N ALA A 19 11.84 -0.71 13.53
CA ALA A 19 11.68 -0.65 14.99
C ALA A 19 10.50 -1.54 15.45
N LEU A 20 9.38 -1.53 14.72
CA LEU A 20 8.21 -2.34 15.02
C LEU A 20 8.47 -3.85 14.87
N TYR A 21 9.11 -4.26 13.78
CA TYR A 21 9.22 -5.70 13.44
C TYR A 21 10.52 -6.36 13.87
N ARG A 22 11.66 -5.64 13.92
CA ARG A 22 13.00 -6.25 14.08
C ARG A 22 13.64 -6.04 15.44
N GLN A 23 13.29 -4.98 16.17
CA GLN A 23 13.92 -4.69 17.46
C GLN A 23 13.36 -5.60 18.57
N PRO A 24 14.13 -5.94 19.62
CA PRO A 24 13.60 -6.69 20.76
C PRO A 24 12.92 -5.79 21.81
N ASP A 25 13.18 -4.49 21.79
CA ASP A 25 12.65 -3.53 22.78
C ASP A 25 11.14 -3.28 22.61
N THR A 26 10.36 -3.68 23.62
CA THR A 26 8.90 -3.51 23.64
C THR A 26 8.50 -2.03 23.65
N ALA A 27 9.23 -1.15 24.33
CA ALA A 27 8.87 0.27 24.41
C ALA A 27 9.05 0.97 23.05
N GLY A 28 10.16 0.68 22.35
CA GLY A 28 10.41 1.13 20.98
C GLY A 28 9.36 0.63 19.99
N LYS A 29 8.93 -0.64 20.10
CA LYS A 29 7.85 -1.19 19.28
C LYS A 29 6.53 -0.47 19.48
N GLU A 30 6.14 -0.22 20.74
CA GLU A 30 4.89 0.47 21.04
C GLU A 30 4.90 1.88 20.46
N LYS A 31 6.00 2.62 20.65
CA LYS A 31 6.16 3.95 20.09
C LYS A 31 6.09 3.95 18.55
N ALA A 32 6.74 2.99 17.90
CA ALA A 32 6.68 2.83 16.45
C ALA A 32 5.27 2.46 15.96
N SER A 33 4.58 1.56 16.68
CA SER A 33 3.21 1.14 16.39
C SER A 33 2.24 2.33 16.43
N VAL A 34 2.30 3.14 17.50
CA VAL A 34 1.48 4.35 17.65
C VAL A 34 1.73 5.32 16.50
N TRP A 35 2.99 5.64 16.23
CA TRP A 35 3.37 6.60 15.19
C TRP A 35 2.97 6.12 13.78
N LEU A 36 3.20 4.84 13.46
CA LEU A 36 2.76 4.25 12.18
C LEU A 36 1.24 4.20 12.08
N GLY A 37 0.53 3.98 13.19
CA GLY A 37 -0.93 4.03 13.24
C GLY A 37 -1.48 5.43 12.99
N GLU A 38 -0.83 6.47 13.52
CA GLU A 38 -1.16 7.87 13.21
C GLU A 38 -0.93 8.20 11.74
N LEU A 39 0.21 7.75 11.18
CA LEU A 39 0.50 7.86 9.77
C LEU A 39 -0.60 7.22 8.92
N GLN A 40 -0.99 5.97 9.20
CA GLN A 40 -2.03 5.26 8.46
C GLN A 40 -3.38 5.99 8.43
N ARG A 41 -3.72 6.75 9.48
CA ARG A 41 -4.96 7.55 9.54
C ARG A 41 -4.85 8.84 8.72
N SER A 42 -3.65 9.39 8.56
CA SER A 42 -3.42 10.64 7.84
C SER A 42 -3.63 10.51 6.32
N VAL A 43 -3.90 11.62 5.64
CA VAL A 43 -4.04 11.64 4.16
C VAL A 43 -2.71 11.35 3.46
N CYS A 44 -1.56 11.66 4.08
CA CYS A 44 -0.26 11.42 3.45
C CYS A 44 0.11 9.93 3.32
N ALA A 45 -0.57 9.04 4.06
CA ALA A 45 -0.38 7.59 3.93
C ALA A 45 -0.62 7.06 2.52
N TRP A 46 -1.52 7.68 1.73
CA TRP A 46 -1.73 7.28 0.34
C TRP A 46 -0.45 7.36 -0.48
N LYS A 47 0.20 8.53 -0.43
CA LYS A 47 1.44 8.80 -1.18
C LYS A 47 2.61 7.98 -0.64
N ILE A 48 2.76 7.90 0.69
CA ILE A 48 3.86 7.15 1.30
C ILE A 48 3.75 5.65 1.01
N ALA A 49 2.55 5.08 1.09
CA ALA A 49 2.36 3.67 0.76
C ALA A 49 2.68 3.40 -0.72
N ASP A 50 2.26 4.29 -1.62
CA ASP A 50 2.60 4.18 -3.04
C ASP A 50 4.13 4.21 -3.26
N GLU A 51 4.81 5.24 -2.73
CA GLU A 51 6.26 5.40 -2.88
C GLU A 51 7.06 4.25 -2.25
N LEU A 52 6.64 3.71 -1.09
CA LEU A 52 7.29 2.55 -0.49
C LEU A 52 7.14 1.29 -1.35
N LEU A 53 5.97 1.06 -1.94
CA LEU A 53 5.75 -0.04 -2.88
C LEU A 53 6.55 0.13 -4.17
N GLN A 54 6.72 1.37 -4.64
CA GLN A 54 7.57 1.67 -5.80
C GLN A 54 9.05 1.35 -5.52
N GLN A 55 9.55 1.68 -4.33
CA GLN A 55 10.95 1.48 -3.95
C GLN A 55 11.29 0.00 -3.69
N ASN A 56 10.32 -0.80 -3.22
CA ASN A 56 10.45 -2.24 -2.98
C ASN A 56 11.73 -2.63 -2.21
N LEU A 57 12.01 -1.96 -1.09
CA LEU A 57 13.29 -2.06 -0.37
C LEU A 57 13.44 -3.33 0.47
N ASP A 58 12.45 -3.62 1.31
CA ASP A 58 12.45 -4.74 2.24
C ASP A 58 11.03 -5.24 2.51
N LEU A 59 10.94 -6.49 2.99
CA LEU A 59 9.68 -7.18 3.25
C LEU A 59 8.76 -6.38 4.17
N GLU A 60 9.27 -5.91 5.30
CA GLU A 60 8.47 -5.27 6.34
C GLU A 60 7.90 -3.93 5.87
N SER A 61 8.71 -3.14 5.17
CA SER A 61 8.28 -1.86 4.58
C SER A 61 7.27 -2.06 3.46
N CYS A 62 7.47 -3.06 2.59
CA CYS A 62 6.51 -3.39 1.54
C CYS A 62 5.20 -3.93 2.11
N TYR A 63 5.28 -4.76 3.15
CA TYR A 63 4.11 -5.28 3.84
C TYR A 63 3.30 -4.17 4.51
N PHE A 64 3.97 -3.28 5.26
CA PHE A 64 3.34 -2.11 5.86
C PHE A 64 2.64 -1.25 4.81
N ALA A 65 3.32 -0.98 3.69
CA ALA A 65 2.77 -0.17 2.60
C ALA A 65 1.55 -0.84 1.94
N ALA A 66 1.64 -2.13 1.59
CA ALA A 66 0.55 -2.88 0.98
C ALA A 66 -0.68 -2.98 1.90
N GLN A 67 -0.46 -3.27 3.19
CA GLN A 67 -1.52 -3.28 4.20
C GLN A 67 -2.17 -1.89 4.33
N THR A 68 -1.36 -0.84 4.41
CA THR A 68 -1.83 0.55 4.51
C THR A 68 -2.69 0.91 3.31
N MET A 69 -2.23 0.61 2.10
CA MET A 69 -2.97 0.85 0.86
C MET A 69 -4.33 0.14 0.87
N ARG A 70 -4.36 -1.17 1.20
CA ARG A 70 -5.61 -1.92 1.32
C ARG A 70 -6.57 -1.29 2.34
N THR A 71 -6.09 -0.96 3.54
CA THR A 71 -6.93 -0.39 4.61
C THR A 71 -7.47 0.98 4.20
N LYS A 72 -6.64 1.82 3.58
CA LYS A 72 -7.03 3.13 3.06
C LYS A 72 -8.10 3.01 1.98
N ILE A 73 -7.93 2.10 1.03
CA ILE A 73 -8.98 1.80 0.04
C ILE A 73 -10.24 1.34 0.75
N GLN A 74 -10.16 0.38 1.67
CA GLN A 74 -11.34 -0.22 2.28
C GLN A 74 -12.18 0.76 3.11
N TYR A 75 -11.54 1.68 3.85
CA TYR A 75 -12.23 2.48 4.88
C TYR A 75 -12.18 3.99 4.63
N ALA A 76 -11.25 4.46 3.81
CA ALA A 76 -10.95 5.88 3.63
C ALA A 76 -10.96 6.33 2.17
N PHE A 77 -11.57 5.54 1.27
CA PHE A 77 -11.63 5.88 -0.17
C PHE A 77 -12.27 7.24 -0.45
N HIS A 78 -13.20 7.66 0.39
CA HIS A 78 -13.86 8.98 0.32
C HIS A 78 -12.91 10.17 0.52
N GLU A 79 -11.70 9.96 1.08
CA GLU A 79 -10.67 11.01 1.16
C GLU A 79 -10.15 11.41 -0.23
N LEU A 80 -10.26 10.51 -1.21
CA LEU A 80 -9.74 10.71 -2.55
C LEU A 80 -10.80 11.31 -3.47
N PRO A 81 -10.49 12.40 -4.18
CA PRO A 81 -11.44 12.99 -5.10
C PRO A 81 -11.58 12.10 -6.36
N PRO A 82 -12.76 12.09 -7.02
CA PRO A 82 -13.05 11.16 -8.11
C PRO A 82 -12.02 11.14 -9.26
N GLU A 83 -11.41 12.28 -9.57
CA GLU A 83 -10.37 12.42 -10.60
C GLU A 83 -9.10 11.62 -10.30
N SER A 84 -8.85 11.28 -9.02
CA SER A 84 -7.67 10.52 -8.61
C SER A 84 -7.90 9.01 -8.60
N HIS A 85 -9.15 8.54 -8.73
CA HIS A 85 -9.49 7.12 -8.62
C HIS A 85 -8.84 6.28 -9.73
N SER A 86 -8.82 6.79 -10.96
CA SER A 86 -8.14 6.14 -12.08
C SER A 86 -6.63 6.04 -11.86
N SER A 87 -6.00 7.11 -11.37
CA SER A 87 -4.56 7.10 -11.07
C SER A 87 -4.21 6.10 -9.96
N LEU A 88 -5.03 6.01 -8.91
CA LEU A 88 -4.85 5.01 -7.86
C LEU A 88 -4.97 3.59 -8.40
N ARG A 89 -5.97 3.32 -9.25
CA ARG A 89 -6.15 2.02 -9.91
C ARG A 89 -4.91 1.66 -10.72
N ASP A 90 -4.43 2.60 -11.52
CA ASP A 90 -3.30 2.37 -12.41
C ASP A 90 -2.00 2.12 -11.61
N SER A 91 -1.73 2.90 -10.55
CA SER A 91 -0.64 2.64 -9.60
C SER A 91 -0.75 1.25 -8.96
N LEU A 92 -1.93 0.86 -8.48
CA LEU A 92 -2.10 -0.44 -7.82
C LEU A 92 -1.95 -1.61 -8.81
N LEU A 93 -2.35 -1.43 -10.07
CA LEU A 93 -2.06 -2.36 -11.14
C LEU A 93 -0.55 -2.44 -11.40
N GLU A 94 0.16 -1.32 -11.46
CA GLU A 94 1.62 -1.33 -11.63
C GLU A 94 2.34 -2.08 -10.50
N HIS A 95 1.89 -1.93 -9.25
CA HIS A 95 2.42 -2.69 -8.11
C HIS A 95 2.16 -4.19 -8.26
N LEU A 96 0.96 -4.59 -8.68
CA LEU A 96 0.63 -5.99 -8.95
C LEU A 96 1.44 -6.56 -10.12
N ALA A 97 1.74 -5.77 -11.14
CA ALA A 97 2.57 -6.19 -12.28
C ALA A 97 4.04 -6.46 -11.89
N LYS A 98 4.52 -5.87 -10.79
CA LYS A 98 5.86 -6.13 -10.24
C LYS A 98 5.92 -7.39 -9.36
N VAL A 99 4.79 -8.03 -9.07
CA VAL A 99 4.75 -9.26 -8.27
C VAL A 99 5.40 -10.39 -9.07
N THR A 100 6.33 -11.09 -8.43
CA THR A 100 7.03 -12.26 -8.98
C THR A 100 6.84 -13.48 -8.08
N LYS A 101 7.35 -14.64 -8.50
CA LYS A 101 7.34 -15.88 -7.69
C LYS A 101 8.04 -15.71 -6.32
N ASP A 102 9.00 -14.79 -6.23
CA ASP A 102 9.76 -14.53 -5.02
C ASP A 102 9.09 -13.49 -4.10
N THR A 103 8.03 -12.82 -4.57
CA THR A 103 7.30 -11.86 -3.76
C THR A 103 6.56 -12.58 -2.62
N PRO A 104 6.76 -12.18 -1.36
CA PRO A 104 6.10 -12.81 -0.23
C PRO A 104 4.57 -12.79 -0.35
N GLN A 105 3.93 -13.96 -0.22
CA GLN A 105 2.49 -14.14 -0.41
C GLN A 105 1.64 -13.19 0.44
N VAL A 106 2.14 -12.81 1.62
CA VAL A 106 1.46 -11.87 2.51
C VAL A 106 1.28 -10.49 1.84
N ILE A 107 2.27 -10.00 1.10
CA ILE A 107 2.20 -8.72 0.36
C ILE A 107 1.22 -8.86 -0.80
N VAL A 108 1.33 -9.95 -1.58
CA VAL A 108 0.44 -10.24 -2.71
C VAL A 108 -1.02 -10.26 -2.27
N THR A 109 -1.29 -10.85 -1.11
CA THR A 109 -2.64 -10.91 -0.53
C THR A 109 -3.17 -9.51 -0.19
N GLN A 110 -2.35 -8.64 0.41
CA GLN A 110 -2.79 -7.27 0.73
C GLN A 110 -3.09 -6.47 -0.54
N LEU A 111 -2.23 -6.53 -1.56
CA LEU A 111 -2.44 -5.84 -2.84
C LEU A 111 -3.69 -6.37 -3.57
N SER A 112 -3.88 -7.69 -3.59
CA SER A 112 -5.04 -8.33 -4.22
C SER A 112 -6.36 -7.91 -3.54
N LEU A 113 -6.38 -7.88 -2.20
CA LEU A 113 -7.53 -7.40 -1.44
C LEU A 113 -7.76 -5.89 -1.64
N GLY A 114 -6.68 -5.10 -1.72
CA GLY A 114 -6.76 -3.68 -2.07
C GLY A 114 -7.41 -3.47 -3.43
N MET A 115 -7.01 -4.26 -4.43
CA MET A 115 -7.56 -4.19 -5.79
C MET A 115 -9.03 -4.60 -5.83
N ALA A 116 -9.40 -5.67 -5.12
CA ALA A 116 -10.79 -6.11 -5.01
C ALA A 116 -11.67 -5.03 -4.34
N ASN A 117 -11.20 -4.43 -3.24
CA ASN A 117 -11.92 -3.35 -2.57
C ASN A 117 -12.06 -2.10 -3.45
N LEU A 118 -11.04 -1.79 -4.27
CA LEU A 118 -11.09 -0.68 -5.21
C LEU A 118 -12.13 -0.94 -6.31
N ALA A 119 -12.12 -2.14 -6.90
CA ALA A 119 -13.10 -2.55 -7.91
C ALA A 119 -14.54 -2.49 -7.40
N LEU A 120 -14.77 -2.78 -6.12
CA LEU A 120 -16.09 -2.69 -5.49
C LEU A 120 -16.54 -1.23 -5.24
N GLN A 121 -15.61 -0.31 -4.98
CA GLN A 121 -15.93 1.08 -4.63
C GLN A 121 -15.90 2.04 -5.82
N MET A 122 -15.09 1.76 -6.83
CA MET A 122 -14.95 2.58 -8.03
C MET A 122 -16.06 2.23 -9.03
N ALA A 123 -17.28 2.73 -8.80
CA ALA A 123 -18.45 2.46 -9.65
C ALA A 123 -18.27 2.87 -11.12
N THR A 124 -17.33 3.78 -11.40
CA THR A 124 -16.95 4.19 -12.76
C THR A 124 -16.14 3.12 -13.50
N TRP A 125 -15.60 2.12 -12.79
CA TRP A 125 -14.90 0.99 -13.39
C TRP A 125 -15.88 -0.13 -13.74
N THR A 126 -16.29 -0.16 -15.01
CA THR A 126 -17.42 -0.98 -15.48
C THR A 126 -17.11 -2.46 -15.66
N SER A 127 -15.86 -2.87 -15.84
CA SER A 127 -15.50 -4.27 -16.13
C SER A 127 -14.15 -4.70 -15.51
N PRO A 128 -13.98 -4.57 -14.18
CA PRO A 128 -12.71 -4.83 -13.51
C PRO A 128 -12.17 -6.25 -13.73
N VAL A 129 -13.06 -7.25 -13.72
CA VAL A 129 -12.66 -8.65 -13.91
C VAL A 129 -12.09 -8.90 -15.31
N VAL A 130 -12.74 -8.36 -16.35
CA VAL A 130 -12.30 -8.51 -17.75
C VAL A 130 -10.96 -7.82 -17.96
N ASP A 131 -10.79 -6.61 -17.42
CA ASP A 131 -9.55 -5.85 -17.51
C ASP A 131 -8.38 -6.59 -16.84
N LEU A 132 -8.61 -7.12 -15.63
CA LEU A 132 -7.61 -7.90 -14.90
C LEU A 132 -7.21 -9.17 -15.63
N ILE A 133 -8.18 -9.94 -16.14
CA ILE A 133 -7.90 -11.15 -16.93
C ILE A 133 -7.12 -10.77 -18.20
N THR A 134 -7.56 -9.76 -18.93
CA THR A 134 -6.90 -9.34 -20.18
C THR A 134 -5.46 -8.92 -19.93
N ARG A 135 -5.18 -8.27 -18.79
CA ARG A 135 -3.83 -7.79 -18.45
C ARG A 135 -2.90 -8.88 -17.92
N TYR A 136 -3.39 -9.80 -17.09
CA TYR A 136 -2.54 -10.76 -16.37
C TYR A 136 -2.67 -12.22 -16.85
N CYS A 137 -3.75 -12.60 -17.52
CA CYS A 137 -3.95 -13.99 -17.97
C CYS A 137 -2.90 -14.40 -19.02
N PHE A 138 -2.49 -13.50 -19.91
CA PHE A 138 -1.39 -13.78 -20.84
C PHE A 138 -0.03 -13.91 -20.15
N MET A 139 0.14 -13.29 -18.98
CA MET A 139 1.37 -13.35 -18.19
C MET A 139 1.51 -14.69 -17.42
N LEU A 140 0.39 -15.33 -17.09
CA LEU A 140 0.36 -16.64 -16.41
C LEU A 140 0.69 -17.83 -17.33
N CYS A 141 0.67 -17.65 -18.66
CA CYS A 141 1.08 -18.68 -19.61
C CYS A 141 2.61 -18.83 -19.75
N GLU A 142 3.40 -17.87 -19.25
CA GLU A 142 4.87 -17.92 -19.30
C GLU A 142 5.54 -18.21 -17.93
N LEU A 143 4.74 -18.54 -16.89
CA LEU A 143 5.22 -18.90 -15.56
C LEU A 143 5.17 -20.41 -15.29
#